data_AF-A0A6J7GT65-F1
#
_entry.id   AF-A0A6J7GT65-F1
#
_cell.length_a   1.000
_cell.length_b   1.000
_cell.length_c   1.000
_cell.angle_alpha   90.00
_cell.angle_beta   90.00
_cell.angle_gamma   90.00
#
_symmetry.space_group_name_H-M   'P 1'
#
loop_
_entity.id
_entity.type
_entity.pdbx_description
1 polymer ?
#
loop_
_entity_poly.entity_id
_entity_poly.type
_entity_poly.pdbx_seq_one_letter_code
_entity_poly.pdbx_strand_id
1 'polypeptide(L)'
;MQNALRVPKVHAKGFFNRKTQRAVKAFQLRMGIRASGVVNAPTWAALGPSVSRDAARTAAAAPADGLPWQTFAARDMYGYRTSAYQGKYFDASIERLRLCIVQREAGGDYAAVSRYGYLGAYQFMGSWNSAIRSYLKPEMTAKYGQAGAKAVDALAGQSINRWNRFWQDAAFYAVLDQAGDQWYGGWFDCTGSGTWPNPAYANYSPFEG
;
A
#
# COMPACT_ATOMS: atom_id res chain seq x y z
N MET A 1 47.33 9.68 5.71
CA MET A 1 46.66 8.64 6.52
C MET A 1 45.21 8.57 6.07
N GLN A 2 44.81 7.47 5.44
CA GLN A 2 43.45 7.23 4.93
C GLN A 2 42.59 6.65 6.07
N ASN A 3 41.43 7.23 6.36
CA ASN A 3 40.42 6.59 7.20
C ASN A 3 39.09 6.60 6.46
N ALA A 4 38.92 5.64 5.56
CA ALA A 4 37.70 5.44 4.81
C ALA A 4 36.64 4.88 5.77
N LEU A 5 35.61 5.69 6.06
CA LEU A 5 34.40 5.25 6.76
C LEU A 5 33.75 4.17 5.89
N ARG A 6 33.99 2.91 6.27
CA ARG A 6 33.49 1.72 5.58
C ARG A 6 31.99 1.64 5.79
N VAL A 7 31.24 2.32 4.92
CA VAL A 7 29.77 2.18 4.86
C VAL A 7 29.49 0.72 4.52
N PRO A 8 28.80 -0.04 5.38
CA PRO A 8 28.44 -1.41 5.06
C PRO A 8 27.63 -1.41 3.77
N LYS A 9 28.06 -2.19 2.78
CA LYS A 9 27.29 -2.42 1.57
C LYS A 9 26.08 -3.29 1.96
N VAL A 10 25.03 -2.64 2.44
CA VAL A 10 23.78 -3.30 2.81
C VAL A 10 23.15 -3.78 1.50
N HIS A 11 23.13 -5.10 1.30
CA HIS A 11 22.34 -5.69 0.24
C HIS A 11 20.87 -5.48 0.61
N ALA A 12 20.28 -4.38 0.13
CA ALA A 12 18.87 -4.10 0.29
C ALA A 12 18.09 -5.16 -0.49
N LYS A 13 17.64 -6.22 0.21
CA LYS A 13 16.78 -7.27 -0.35
C LYS A 13 15.35 -6.76 -0.70
N GLY A 14 15.13 -5.44 -0.74
CA GLY A 14 13.84 -4.82 -1.03
C GLY A 14 12.81 -4.83 0.12
N PHE A 15 13.12 -5.41 1.29
CA PHE A 15 12.15 -5.56 2.38
C PHE A 15 12.20 -4.40 3.40
N PHE A 16 11.09 -3.69 3.54
CA PHE A 16 10.89 -2.71 4.60
C PHE A 16 10.29 -3.39 5.85
N ASN A 17 11.11 -4.10 6.61
CA ASN A 17 10.68 -4.80 7.82
C ASN A 17 10.86 -3.94 9.08
N ARG A 18 10.50 -4.48 10.26
CA ARG A 18 10.65 -3.79 11.56
C ARG A 18 12.08 -3.29 11.83
N LYS A 19 13.12 -3.97 11.32
CA LYS A 19 14.51 -3.52 11.48
C LYS A 19 14.78 -2.28 10.62
N THR A 20 14.32 -2.29 9.37
CA THR A 20 14.39 -1.14 8.46
C THR A 20 13.60 0.05 9.00
N GLN A 21 12.36 -0.18 9.49
CA GLN A 21 11.54 0.87 10.08
C GLN A 21 12.20 1.50 11.32
N ARG A 22 12.79 0.69 12.22
CA ARG A 22 13.56 1.20 13.37
C ARG A 22 14.77 2.02 12.93
N ALA A 23 15.47 1.58 11.89
CA ALA A 23 16.59 2.33 11.32
C ALA A 23 16.14 3.67 10.73
N VAL A 24 14.99 3.72 10.04
CA VAL A 24 14.41 4.96 9.51
C VAL A 24 13.96 5.88 10.63
N LYS A 25 13.30 5.37 11.68
CA LYS A 25 12.94 6.17 12.86
C LYS A 25 14.17 6.79 13.52
N ALA A 26 15.22 5.99 13.72
CA ALA A 26 16.47 6.48 14.29
C ALA A 26 17.14 7.53 13.40
N PHE A 27 17.11 7.36 12.08
CA PHE A 27 17.62 8.35 11.13
C PHE A 27 16.82 9.64 11.18
N GLN A 28 15.49 9.58 11.16
CA GLN A 28 14.62 10.75 11.23
C GLN A 28 14.83 11.54 12.52
N LEU A 29 14.91 10.86 13.68
CA LEU A 29 15.25 11.51 14.95
C LEU A 29 16.58 12.28 14.87
N ARG A 30 17.61 11.66 14.27
CA ARG A 30 18.92 12.30 14.10
C ARG A 30 18.90 13.51 13.18
N MET A 31 17.99 13.53 12.21
CA MET A 31 17.85 14.60 11.22
C MET A 31 16.80 15.66 11.63
N GLY A 32 16.24 15.58 12.84
CA GLY A 32 15.20 16.51 13.29
C GLY A 32 13.86 16.35 12.57
N ILE A 33 13.64 15.20 11.91
CA ILE A 33 12.40 14.85 11.21
C ILE A 33 11.52 14.05 12.17
N ARG A 34 10.19 14.24 12.12
CA ARG A 34 9.24 13.39 12.85
C ARG A 34 9.53 11.91 12.54
N ALA A 35 9.79 11.12 13.58
CA ALA A 35 10.20 9.73 13.48
C ALA A 35 9.06 8.77 13.14
N SER A 36 8.43 8.96 11.98
CA SER A 36 7.36 8.09 11.47
C SER A 36 7.85 6.68 11.17
N GLY A 37 9.13 6.53 10.83
CA GLY A 37 9.66 5.29 10.28
C GLY A 37 9.25 5.07 8.84
N VAL A 38 8.79 6.12 8.15
CA VAL A 38 8.40 6.13 6.74
C VAL A 38 9.32 7.06 5.98
N VAL A 39 9.91 6.59 4.88
CA VAL A 39 10.78 7.41 4.04
C VAL A 39 9.93 8.31 3.13
N ASN A 40 9.71 9.56 3.56
CA ASN A 40 8.98 10.61 2.84
C ASN A 40 9.94 11.67 2.26
N ALA A 41 9.42 12.68 1.56
CA ALA A 41 10.24 13.73 0.91
C ALA A 41 11.26 14.42 1.86
N PRO A 42 10.90 14.81 3.10
CA PRO A 42 11.89 15.29 4.08
C PRO A 42 12.98 14.27 4.40
N THR A 43 12.62 12.99 4.53
CA THR A 43 13.58 11.91 4.80
C THR A 43 14.51 11.69 3.61
N TRP A 44 14.02 11.80 2.37
CA TRP A 44 14.83 11.72 1.15
C TRP A 44 15.78 12.91 1.01
N ALA A 45 15.33 14.13 1.30
CA ALA A 45 16.17 15.33 1.26
C ALA A 45 17.34 15.22 2.26
N ALA A 46 17.08 14.64 3.43
CA ALA A 46 18.09 14.42 4.48
C ALA A 46 19.16 13.37 4.11
N LEU A 47 18.96 12.54 3.09
CA LEU A 47 19.96 11.53 2.65
C LEU A 47 21.10 12.12 1.80
N GLY A 48 20.95 13.37 1.33
CA GLY A 48 22.04 14.15 0.74
C GLY A 48 22.40 13.85 -0.73
N PRO A 49 23.31 14.65 -1.33
CA PRO A 49 23.46 14.81 -2.78
C PRO A 49 24.04 13.61 -3.55
N SER A 50 24.58 12.61 -2.83
CA SER A 50 25.15 11.39 -3.45
C SER A 50 24.08 10.50 -4.08
N VAL A 51 22.81 10.73 -3.77
CA VAL A 51 21.64 10.04 -4.36
C VAL A 51 20.91 10.95 -5.36
N SER A 52 21.17 12.26 -5.33
CA SER A 52 20.31 13.27 -5.97
C SER A 52 20.68 13.63 -7.41
N ARG A 53 21.90 13.34 -7.88
CA ARG A 53 22.32 13.74 -9.25
C ARG A 53 21.68 12.89 -10.36
N ASP A 54 21.45 11.61 -10.14
CA ASP A 54 20.72 10.75 -11.10
C ASP A 54 19.20 11.00 -11.05
N ALA A 55 18.68 11.37 -9.88
CA ALA A 55 17.27 11.72 -9.70
C ALA A 55 16.90 13.05 -10.38
N ALA A 56 17.78 14.06 -10.33
CA ALA A 56 17.52 15.39 -10.88
C ALA A 56 17.35 15.40 -12.41
N ARG A 57 18.03 14.51 -13.14
CA ARG A 57 17.91 14.42 -14.61
C ARG A 57 16.60 13.75 -15.07
N THR A 58 15.91 13.06 -14.17
CA THR A 58 14.63 12.39 -14.43
C THR A 58 13.42 13.23 -13.95
N ALA A 59 13.65 14.30 -13.19
CA ALA A 59 12.62 15.07 -12.48
C ALA A 59 11.95 16.20 -13.28
N ALA A 60 12.35 16.48 -14.53
CA ALA A 60 11.83 17.62 -15.29
C ALA A 60 10.44 17.41 -15.94
N ALA A 61 9.70 16.33 -15.63
CA ALA A 61 8.43 16.02 -16.32
C ALA A 61 7.35 15.30 -15.47
N ALA A 62 7.26 15.53 -14.15
CA ALA A 62 6.18 14.95 -13.33
C ALA A 62 5.63 15.94 -12.29
N PRO A 63 4.31 15.93 -11.99
CA PRO A 63 3.74 16.75 -10.92
C PRO A 63 4.23 16.24 -9.55
N ALA A 64 4.40 17.19 -8.62
CA ALA A 64 4.89 16.94 -7.27
C ALA A 64 4.02 15.88 -6.58
N ASP A 65 4.66 14.84 -6.06
CA ASP A 65 4.10 13.56 -5.60
C ASP A 65 3.56 12.69 -6.76
N GLY A 66 4.37 11.72 -7.19
CA GLY A 66 4.01 10.80 -8.26
C GLY A 66 2.63 10.15 -8.05
N LEU A 67 1.98 9.78 -9.16
CA LEU A 67 0.62 9.21 -9.22
C LEU A 67 0.36 8.27 -8.02
N PRO A 68 -0.81 8.29 -7.37
CA PRO A 68 -0.99 7.68 -6.05
C PRO A 68 -0.67 6.18 -6.01
N TRP A 69 -0.93 5.45 -7.11
CA TRP A 69 -0.55 4.04 -7.26
C TRP A 69 0.95 3.77 -7.44
N GLN A 70 1.78 4.80 -7.56
CA GLN A 70 3.24 4.70 -7.68
C GLN A 70 3.96 4.98 -6.36
N THR A 71 3.24 5.48 -5.35
CA THR A 71 3.81 5.79 -4.03
C THR A 71 4.32 4.51 -3.34
N PHE A 72 5.25 4.67 -2.39
CA PHE A 72 5.75 3.54 -1.61
C PHE A 72 4.63 2.81 -0.86
N ALA A 73 3.71 3.56 -0.24
CA ALA A 73 2.56 3.00 0.47
C ALA A 73 1.65 2.19 -0.47
N ALA A 74 1.39 2.70 -1.68
CA ALA A 74 0.61 1.99 -2.70
C ALA A 74 1.28 0.71 -3.21
N ARG A 75 2.60 0.66 -3.21
CA ARG A 75 3.39 -0.48 -3.74
C ARG A 75 3.72 -1.52 -2.68
N ASP A 76 3.53 -1.21 -1.41
CA ASP A 76 3.77 -2.14 -0.30
C ASP A 76 2.68 -3.23 -0.28
N MET A 77 3.07 -4.47 -0.56
CA MET A 77 2.17 -5.62 -0.63
C MET A 77 1.97 -6.32 0.72
N TYR A 78 2.49 -5.78 1.82
CA TYR A 78 2.45 -6.48 3.12
C TYR A 78 1.98 -5.61 4.29
N GLY A 79 1.16 -6.20 5.16
CA GLY A 79 0.73 -5.63 6.44
C GLY A 79 -0.49 -4.71 6.35
N TYR A 80 -0.81 -4.10 7.49
CA TYR A 80 -2.03 -3.30 7.71
C TYR A 80 -1.67 -1.82 7.68
N ARG A 81 -2.04 -1.13 6.60
CA ARG A 81 -1.88 0.31 6.44
C ARG A 81 -3.19 0.92 6.01
N THR A 82 -3.43 2.17 6.37
CA THR A 82 -4.54 2.94 5.82
C THR A 82 -4.49 2.97 4.30
N SER A 83 -5.67 3.02 3.67
CA SER A 83 -5.77 2.99 2.22
C SER A 83 -5.11 4.22 1.60
N ALA A 84 -4.18 3.98 0.66
CA ALA A 84 -3.66 5.03 -0.22
C ALA A 84 -4.69 5.46 -1.29
N TYR A 85 -5.74 4.65 -1.49
CA TYR A 85 -6.88 5.03 -2.31
C TYR A 85 -7.82 5.93 -1.49
N GLN A 86 -8.03 7.14 -2.01
CA GLN A 86 -8.87 8.21 -1.43
C GLN A 86 -9.80 8.74 -2.53
N GLY A 87 -10.39 7.81 -3.29
CA GLY A 87 -11.20 8.10 -4.47
C GLY A 87 -12.70 8.13 -4.21
N LYS A 88 -13.49 8.11 -5.28
CA LYS A 88 -14.95 8.19 -5.26
C LYS A 88 -15.61 7.18 -4.32
N TYR A 89 -15.07 5.96 -4.26
CA TYR A 89 -15.65 4.86 -3.47
C TYR A 89 -15.10 4.80 -2.04
N PHE A 90 -14.09 5.62 -1.71
CA PHE A 90 -13.44 5.56 -0.42
C PHE A 90 -14.38 6.02 0.69
N ASP A 91 -14.47 5.21 1.76
CA ASP A 91 -15.15 5.55 2.99
C ASP A 91 -14.21 5.31 4.18
N ALA A 92 -13.86 6.40 4.87
CA ALA A 92 -12.99 6.36 6.04
C ALA A 92 -13.65 5.66 7.23
N SER A 93 -14.98 5.67 7.33
CA SER A 93 -15.71 5.09 8.45
C SER A 93 -15.54 3.57 8.54
N ILE A 94 -15.24 2.93 7.41
CA ILE A 94 -15.04 1.48 7.31
C ILE A 94 -13.57 1.05 7.17
N GLU A 95 -12.60 1.96 7.28
CA GLU A 95 -11.17 1.60 7.20
C GLU A 95 -10.79 0.55 8.27
N ARG A 96 -11.44 0.60 9.43
CA ARG A 96 -11.27 -0.41 10.48
C ARG A 96 -11.79 -1.79 10.04
N LEU A 97 -12.94 -1.84 9.38
CA LEU A 97 -13.49 -3.06 8.79
C LEU A 97 -12.56 -3.59 7.69
N ARG A 98 -12.14 -2.71 6.76
CA ARG A 98 -11.22 -3.07 5.67
C ARG A 98 -9.97 -3.76 6.20
N LEU A 99 -9.35 -3.20 7.25
CA LEU A 99 -8.12 -3.78 7.81
C LEU A 99 -8.36 -5.08 8.58
N CYS A 100 -9.53 -5.22 9.23
CA CYS A 100 -9.95 -6.51 9.78
C CYS A 100 -10.03 -7.58 8.69
N ILE A 101 -10.66 -7.27 7.55
CA ILE A 101 -10.78 -8.16 6.40
C ILE A 101 -9.39 -8.54 5.87
N VAL A 102 -8.50 -7.57 5.63
CA VAL A 102 -7.13 -7.82 5.14
C VAL A 102 -6.37 -8.84 5.98
N GLN A 103 -6.55 -8.82 7.31
CA GLN A 103 -5.94 -9.82 8.18
C GLN A 103 -6.69 -11.15 8.18
N ARG A 104 -8.02 -11.13 8.28
CA ARG A 104 -8.85 -12.33 8.29
C ARG A 104 -8.60 -13.18 7.03
N GLU A 105 -8.56 -12.51 5.89
CA GLU A 105 -8.53 -13.12 4.57
C GLU A 105 -7.13 -13.51 4.11
N ALA A 106 -6.10 -12.74 4.47
CA ALA A 106 -4.76 -12.94 3.93
C ALA A 106 -3.62 -12.68 4.92
N GLY A 107 -3.91 -12.41 6.20
CA GLY A 107 -2.88 -12.06 7.18
C GLY A 107 -2.08 -10.81 6.79
N GLY A 108 -2.64 -9.92 5.96
CA GLY A 108 -1.94 -8.75 5.43
C GLY A 108 -1.11 -8.99 4.17
N ASP A 109 -1.16 -10.18 3.56
CA ASP A 109 -0.47 -10.47 2.30
C ASP A 109 -1.33 -10.13 1.09
N TYR A 110 -1.01 -9.04 0.40
CA TYR A 110 -1.71 -8.63 -0.81
C TYR A 110 -1.37 -9.52 -2.02
N ALA A 111 -0.32 -10.34 -1.94
CA ALA A 111 0.04 -11.28 -3.00
C ALA A 111 -0.63 -12.66 -2.82
N ALA A 112 -1.38 -12.86 -1.74
CA ALA A 112 -1.97 -14.14 -1.37
C ALA A 112 -2.83 -14.75 -2.48
N VAL A 113 -2.78 -16.08 -2.58
CA VAL A 113 -3.68 -16.89 -3.41
C VAL A 113 -4.14 -18.04 -2.52
N SER A 114 -5.45 -18.14 -2.25
CA SER A 114 -5.95 -19.29 -1.49
C SER A 114 -5.96 -20.55 -2.34
N ARG A 115 -6.08 -21.71 -1.66
CA ARG A 115 -6.30 -23.02 -2.28
C ARG A 115 -7.54 -23.09 -3.20
N TYR A 116 -8.46 -22.14 -3.06
CA TYR A 116 -9.69 -22.05 -3.85
C TYR A 116 -9.61 -21.03 -4.99
N GLY A 117 -8.44 -20.42 -5.21
CA GLY A 117 -8.22 -19.47 -6.29
C GLY A 117 -8.67 -18.03 -5.99
N TYR A 118 -9.01 -17.71 -4.74
CA TYR A 118 -9.27 -16.34 -4.32
C TYR A 118 -7.96 -15.54 -4.20
N LEU A 119 -8.01 -14.26 -4.56
CA LEU A 119 -6.84 -13.46 -4.89
C LEU A 119 -6.69 -12.24 -3.98
N GLY A 120 -5.46 -12.03 -3.50
CA GLY A 120 -5.02 -10.82 -2.83
C GLY A 120 -5.53 -10.67 -1.41
N ALA A 121 -5.37 -9.47 -0.86
CA ALA A 121 -5.63 -9.20 0.56
C ALA A 121 -7.11 -9.36 0.95
N TYR A 122 -8.01 -9.30 -0.03
CA TYR A 122 -9.46 -9.36 0.14
C TYR A 122 -10.07 -10.65 -0.40
N GLN A 123 -9.24 -11.57 -0.88
CA GLN A 123 -9.67 -12.85 -1.44
C GLN A 123 -10.73 -12.67 -2.55
N PHE A 124 -10.42 -11.79 -3.51
CA PHE A 124 -11.29 -11.53 -4.65
C PHE A 124 -11.41 -12.76 -5.56
N MET A 125 -12.58 -12.93 -6.18
CA MET A 125 -12.71 -13.81 -7.34
C MET A 125 -12.01 -13.20 -8.55
N GLY A 126 -11.24 -13.99 -9.30
CA GLY A 126 -10.56 -13.50 -10.51
C GLY A 126 -11.51 -12.94 -11.58
N SER A 127 -12.75 -13.43 -11.64
CA SER A 127 -13.80 -12.94 -12.54
C SER A 127 -14.18 -11.48 -12.30
N TRP A 128 -13.88 -10.91 -11.13
CA TRP A 128 -14.24 -9.54 -10.78
C TRP A 128 -13.33 -8.49 -11.43
N ASN A 129 -12.18 -8.90 -11.98
CA ASN A 129 -11.21 -7.99 -12.58
C ASN A 129 -11.84 -7.01 -13.58
N SER A 130 -12.66 -7.52 -14.51
CA SER A 130 -13.30 -6.69 -15.54
C SER A 130 -14.27 -5.67 -14.93
N ALA A 131 -15.11 -6.11 -13.98
CA ALA A 131 -16.10 -5.25 -13.33
C ALA A 131 -15.43 -4.17 -12.46
N ILE A 132 -14.43 -4.53 -11.67
CA ILE A 132 -13.67 -3.56 -10.87
C ILE A 132 -13.05 -2.47 -11.76
N ARG A 133 -12.42 -2.87 -12.86
CA ARG A 133 -11.81 -1.90 -13.79
C ARG A 133 -12.84 -0.98 -14.44
N SER A 134 -14.05 -1.47 -14.74
CA SER A 134 -15.11 -0.61 -15.30
C SER A 134 -15.61 0.45 -14.31
N TYR A 135 -15.59 0.16 -13.00
CA TYR A 135 -15.89 1.13 -11.95
C TYR A 135 -14.76 2.16 -11.76
N LEU A 136 -13.51 1.71 -11.76
CA LEU A 136 -12.37 2.60 -11.48
C LEU A 136 -11.99 3.49 -12.67
N LYS A 137 -12.15 3.02 -13.92
CA LYS A 137 -11.66 3.72 -15.11
C LYS A 137 -12.23 5.14 -15.27
N PRO A 138 -13.54 5.40 -15.12
CA PRO A 138 -14.09 6.76 -15.22
C PRO A 138 -13.47 7.72 -14.21
N GLU A 139 -13.37 7.31 -12.94
CA GLU A 139 -12.80 8.14 -11.88
C GLU A 139 -11.32 8.43 -12.12
N MET A 140 -10.54 7.39 -12.41
CA MET A 140 -9.10 7.55 -12.64
C MET A 140 -8.81 8.39 -13.88
N THR A 141 -9.64 8.28 -14.92
CA THR A 141 -9.54 9.10 -16.13
C THR A 141 -9.91 10.55 -15.83
N ALA A 142 -10.98 10.79 -15.07
CA ALA A 142 -11.40 12.14 -14.70
C ALA A 142 -10.35 12.85 -13.83
N LYS A 143 -9.74 12.14 -12.88
CA LYS A 143 -8.80 12.72 -11.90
C LYS A 143 -7.36 12.80 -12.40
N TYR A 144 -6.91 11.85 -13.22
CA TYR A 144 -5.50 11.72 -13.63
C TYR A 144 -5.30 11.63 -15.15
N GLY A 145 -6.35 11.89 -15.94
CA GLY A 145 -6.30 11.88 -17.40
C GLY A 145 -5.86 10.55 -17.99
N GLN A 146 -5.08 10.62 -19.09
CA GLN A 146 -4.57 9.45 -19.79
C GLN A 146 -3.71 8.54 -18.89
N ALA A 147 -3.00 9.10 -17.92
CA ALA A 147 -2.17 8.33 -17.00
C ALA A 147 -3.03 7.40 -16.13
N GLY A 148 -4.18 7.90 -15.64
CA GLY A 148 -5.15 7.09 -14.90
C GLY A 148 -5.81 6.02 -15.76
N ALA A 149 -6.26 6.38 -16.98
CA ALA A 149 -6.84 5.43 -17.92
C ALA A 149 -5.88 4.27 -18.24
N LYS A 150 -4.62 4.60 -18.57
CA LYS A 150 -3.57 3.63 -18.88
C LYS A 150 -3.24 2.74 -17.68
N ALA A 151 -3.24 3.30 -16.47
CA ALA A 151 -2.95 2.53 -15.27
C ALA A 151 -4.04 1.48 -15.01
N VAL A 152 -5.32 1.84 -15.18
CA VAL A 152 -6.44 0.88 -15.07
C VAL A 152 -6.40 -0.16 -16.19
N ASP A 153 -6.07 0.23 -17.42
CA ASP A 153 -5.95 -0.71 -18.55
C ASP A 153 -4.83 -1.73 -18.33
N ALA A 154 -3.70 -1.32 -17.74
CA ALA A 154 -2.59 -2.20 -17.41
C ALA A 154 -2.95 -3.30 -16.38
N LEU A 155 -4.00 -3.11 -15.59
CA LEU A 155 -4.49 -4.12 -14.64
C LEU A 155 -5.16 -5.32 -15.32
N ALA A 156 -5.63 -5.16 -16.57
CA ALA A 156 -6.33 -6.21 -17.31
C ALA A 156 -5.48 -7.47 -17.53
N GLY A 157 -4.16 -7.29 -17.74
CA GLY A 157 -3.21 -8.37 -17.98
C GLY A 157 -2.69 -9.04 -16.70
N GLN A 158 -3.27 -8.72 -15.54
CA GLN A 158 -2.77 -9.15 -14.24
C GLN A 158 -3.88 -9.84 -13.45
N SER A 159 -3.53 -10.90 -12.71
CA SER A 159 -4.36 -11.41 -11.64
C SER A 159 -4.45 -10.38 -10.51
N ILE A 160 -5.58 -10.31 -9.81
CA ILE A 160 -5.83 -9.26 -8.80
C ILE A 160 -4.77 -9.27 -7.68
N ASN A 161 -4.23 -10.43 -7.30
CA ASN A 161 -3.15 -10.53 -6.31
C ASN A 161 -1.82 -9.91 -6.78
N ARG A 162 -1.68 -9.55 -8.06
CA ARG A 162 -0.51 -8.80 -8.58
C ARG A 162 -0.75 -7.30 -8.64
N TRP A 163 -2.00 -6.86 -8.49
CA TRP A 163 -2.31 -5.46 -8.34
C TRP A 163 -1.69 -4.98 -7.03
N ASN A 164 -1.06 -3.81 -7.06
CA ASN A 164 -0.49 -3.27 -5.84
C ASN A 164 -1.58 -2.89 -4.83
N ARG A 165 -1.17 -2.59 -3.58
CA ARG A 165 -2.10 -2.24 -2.50
C ARG A 165 -3.12 -1.19 -2.91
N PHE A 166 -2.70 -0.12 -3.56
CA PHE A 166 -3.62 0.95 -3.98
C PHE A 166 -4.76 0.40 -4.84
N TRP A 167 -4.46 -0.45 -5.81
CA TRP A 167 -5.46 -1.01 -6.71
C TRP A 167 -6.34 -2.06 -6.05
N GLN A 168 -5.83 -2.82 -5.09
CA GLN A 168 -6.65 -3.75 -4.30
C GLN A 168 -7.54 -3.03 -3.29
N ASP A 169 -7.05 -1.98 -2.64
CA ASP A 169 -7.86 -1.14 -1.75
C ASP A 169 -8.97 -0.44 -2.57
N ALA A 170 -8.62 0.13 -3.73
CA ALA A 170 -9.60 0.72 -4.65
C ALA A 170 -10.65 -0.30 -5.11
N ALA A 171 -10.22 -1.54 -5.40
CA ALA A 171 -11.11 -2.63 -5.77
C ALA A 171 -12.09 -2.96 -4.64
N PHE A 172 -11.60 -3.08 -3.40
CA PHE A 172 -12.42 -3.36 -2.23
C PHE A 172 -13.53 -2.33 -2.09
N TYR A 173 -13.17 -1.04 -2.11
CA TYR A 173 -14.13 0.04 -2.01
C TYR A 173 -15.12 0.08 -3.18
N ALA A 174 -14.65 -0.14 -4.41
CA ALA A 174 -15.50 -0.07 -5.60
C ALA A 174 -16.58 -1.16 -5.67
N VAL A 175 -16.36 -2.31 -5.02
CA VAL A 175 -17.30 -3.45 -5.05
C VAL A 175 -17.89 -3.76 -3.68
N LEU A 176 -17.64 -2.94 -2.66
CA LEU A 176 -18.12 -3.18 -1.30
C LEU A 176 -19.63 -3.39 -1.24
N ASP A 177 -20.39 -2.56 -1.94
CA ASP A 177 -21.86 -2.65 -1.99
C ASP A 177 -22.34 -3.87 -2.80
N GLN A 178 -21.48 -4.44 -3.66
CA GLN A 178 -21.78 -5.61 -4.49
C GLN A 178 -21.34 -6.93 -3.85
N ALA A 179 -20.42 -6.85 -2.89
CA ALA A 179 -19.85 -7.98 -2.19
C ALA A 179 -20.84 -8.66 -1.22
N GLY A 180 -21.93 -7.98 -0.84
CA GLY A 180 -22.93 -8.51 0.08
C GLY A 180 -22.29 -9.01 1.38
N ASP A 181 -22.79 -10.13 1.91
CA ASP A 181 -22.37 -10.67 3.21
C ASP A 181 -20.94 -11.25 3.27
N GLN A 182 -20.22 -11.40 2.14
CA GLN A 182 -18.91 -12.09 2.14
C GLN A 182 -17.86 -11.42 3.06
N TRP A 183 -17.99 -10.09 3.24
CA TRP A 183 -17.08 -9.30 4.06
C TRP A 183 -17.69 -8.86 5.40
N TYR A 184 -19.02 -8.97 5.54
CA TYR A 184 -19.75 -8.63 6.75
C TYR A 184 -20.12 -9.86 7.61
N GLY A 185 -20.12 -11.07 7.06
CA GLY A 185 -20.48 -12.31 7.74
C GLY A 185 -19.28 -13.17 8.15
N GLY A 186 -19.38 -13.83 9.32
CA GLY A 186 -18.40 -14.81 9.81
C GLY A 186 -18.28 -14.85 11.34
N TRP A 187 -17.69 -15.94 11.86
CA TRP A 187 -17.45 -16.17 13.30
C TRP A 187 -16.41 -15.22 13.93
N PHE A 188 -15.74 -14.39 13.13
CA PHE A 188 -14.81 -13.36 13.57
C PHE A 188 -15.46 -11.98 13.41
N ASP A 189 -15.87 -11.43 14.54
CA ASP A 189 -16.57 -10.15 14.64
C ASP A 189 -15.65 -8.97 14.31
N CYS A 190 -15.68 -8.51 13.05
CA CYS A 190 -15.08 -7.25 12.64
C CYS A 190 -15.90 -6.01 13.12
N THR A 191 -17.00 -6.19 13.86
CA THR A 191 -17.97 -5.13 14.23
C THR A 191 -17.75 -4.48 15.60
N GLY A 192 -16.81 -4.94 16.43
CA GLY A 192 -16.30 -4.10 17.53
C GLY A 192 -16.00 -4.73 18.89
N SER A 193 -16.09 -6.05 19.07
CA SER A 193 -15.78 -6.69 20.38
C SER A 193 -14.28 -6.90 20.66
N GLY A 194 -13.49 -5.83 20.57
CA GLY A 194 -12.49 -5.55 21.61
C GLY A 194 -11.00 -5.84 21.41
N THR A 195 -10.50 -6.34 20.28
CA THR A 195 -9.03 -6.56 20.12
C THR A 195 -8.47 -6.21 18.75
N TRP A 196 -9.16 -5.36 18.00
CA TRP A 196 -8.68 -4.90 16.70
C TRP A 196 -8.10 -3.48 16.74
N PRO A 197 -6.86 -3.26 16.27
CA PRO A 197 -6.00 -4.26 15.63
C PRO A 197 -5.24 -5.14 16.63
N ASN A 198 -5.11 -6.44 16.34
CA ASN A 198 -4.47 -7.39 17.27
C ASN A 198 -2.93 -7.34 17.09
N PRO A 199 -2.17 -6.81 18.08
CA PRO A 199 -0.72 -6.63 17.96
C PRO A 199 0.09 -7.92 17.94
N ALA A 200 -0.52 -9.06 18.28
CA ALA A 200 0.14 -10.36 18.37
C ALA A 200 0.41 -11.01 17.01
N TYR A 201 -0.19 -10.52 15.92
CA TYR A 201 -0.01 -11.11 14.60
C TYR A 201 1.27 -10.63 13.91
N ALA A 202 1.98 -11.57 13.27
CA ALA A 202 3.11 -11.25 12.40
C ALA A 202 2.61 -10.36 11.24
N ASN A 203 3.23 -9.19 11.06
CA ASN A 203 2.87 -8.13 10.10
C ASN A 203 1.90 -7.05 10.58
N TYR A 204 1.58 -7.04 11.88
CA TYR A 204 0.96 -5.88 12.50
C TYR A 204 1.83 -4.62 12.33
N SER A 205 1.30 -3.63 11.61
CA SER A 205 1.75 -2.23 11.67
C SER A 205 0.67 -1.44 12.40
N PRO A 206 1.00 -0.66 13.45
CA PRO A 206 0.00 0.16 14.13
C PRO A 206 -0.66 1.11 13.12
N PHE A 207 -1.98 1.30 13.24
CA PHE A 207 -2.70 2.35 12.52
C PHE A 207 -1.93 3.67 12.70
N GLU A 208 -1.52 4.29 11.59
CA GLU A 208 -1.12 5.69 11.60
C GLU A 208 -2.40 6.52 11.71
N GLY A 209 -2.53 7.22 12.85
CA GLY A 209 -3.44 8.36 13.00
C GLY A 209 -2.68 9.66 12.73
#